data_AF-A0A3M5BU51-F1
#
_entry.id   AF-A0A3M5BU51-F1
#
_cell.length_a   1.000
_cell.length_b   1.000
_cell.length_c   1.000
_cell.angle_alpha   90.00
_cell.angle_beta   90.00
_cell.angle_gamma   90.00
#
_symmetry.space_group_name_H-M   'P 1'
#
loop_
_entity.id
_entity.type
_entity.pdbx_description
1 polymer ?
#
loop_
_entity_poly.entity_id
_entity_poly.type
_entity_poly.pdbx_seq_one_letter_code
_entity_poly.pdbx_strand_id
1 'polypeptide(L)' 'MSIEQTQQEPTAANAPHRLICQHVCRWTKTYTMPCHVLNAMPDGRLKVLVFGDRYWKGREHVQRVRYVEAGRVVAVE' A
#
# COMPACT_ATOMS: atom_id res chain seq x y z
N MET A 1 22.61 21.00 15.01
CA MET A 1 21.66 20.01 15.57
C MET A 1 21.07 19.25 14.40
N SER A 2 21.65 18.11 14.08
CA SER A 2 21.21 17.27 12.96
C SER A 2 20.11 16.36 13.48
N ILE A 3 18.87 16.64 13.10
CA ILE A 3 17.73 15.75 13.32
C ILE A 3 17.98 14.50 12.48
N GLU A 4 18.46 13.43 13.13
CA GLU A 4 18.50 12.09 12.55
C GLU A 4 17.06 11.68 12.25
N GLN A 5 16.66 11.78 10.99
CA GLN A 5 15.43 11.19 10.49
C GLN A 5 15.59 9.68 10.64
N THR A 6 15.10 9.12 11.74
CA THR A 6 15.05 7.67 11.94
C THR A 6 14.13 7.11 10.87
N GLN A 7 14.70 6.59 9.77
CA GLN A 7 13.95 5.86 8.76
C GLN A 7 13.47 4.56 9.40
N GLN A 8 12.31 4.63 10.04
CA GLN A 8 11.64 3.47 10.62
C GLN A 8 11.26 2.53 9.47
N GLU A 9 11.59 1.24 9.60
CA GLU A 9 11.32 0.29 8.53
C GLU A 9 9.82 0.29 8.16
N PRO A 10 9.50 0.30 6.85
CA PRO A 10 8.11 0.34 6.41
C PRO A 10 7.43 -0.98 6.80
N THR A 11 6.39 -0.88 7.63
CA THR A 11 5.57 -2.00 8.12
C THR A 11 4.09 -1.75 7.81
N ALA A 12 3.26 -2.79 7.91
CA ALA A 12 1.83 -2.65 7.71
C ALA A 12 1.17 -1.68 8.72
N ALA A 13 1.70 -1.62 9.95
CA ALA A 13 1.15 -0.80 11.04
C ALA A 13 1.47 0.69 10.89
N ASN A 14 2.57 1.04 10.23
CA ASN A 14 2.98 2.44 10.01
C ASN A 14 2.64 2.96 8.60
N ALA A 15 1.82 2.22 7.85
CA ALA A 15 1.47 2.58 6.49
C ALA A 15 0.51 3.79 6.45
N PRO A 16 0.90 4.95 5.87
CA PRO A 16 0.09 6.15 5.85
C PRO A 16 -1.04 6.11 4.82
N HIS A 17 -1.01 5.15 3.89
CA HIS A 17 -2.00 5.03 2.83
C HIS A 17 -2.61 3.63 2.79
N ARG A 18 -3.77 3.55 2.12
CA ARG A 18 -4.47 2.33 1.79
C ARG A 18 -4.70 2.23 0.29
N LEU A 19 -4.34 1.08 -0.27
CA LEU A 19 -4.64 0.72 -1.65
C LEU A 19 -6.00 0.03 -1.73
N ILE A 20 -6.92 0.60 -2.50
CA ILE A 20 -8.20 -0.01 -2.83
C ILE A 20 -7.97 -1.12 -3.87
N CYS A 21 -8.31 -2.34 -3.48
CA CYS A 21 -8.22 -3.54 -4.28
C CYS A 21 -9.60 -4.12 -4.56
N GLN A 22 -9.76 -4.70 -5.76
CA GLN A 22 -10.92 -5.47 -6.15
C GLN A 22 -10.45 -6.87 -6.54
N HIS A 23 -11.09 -7.89 -6.00
CA HIS A 23 -10.84 -9.28 -6.35
C HIS A 23 -12.12 -9.89 -6.89
N VAL A 24 -12.06 -10.31 -8.15
CA VAL A 24 -13.16 -10.96 -8.85
C VAL A 24 -12.90 -12.47 -8.83
N CYS A 25 -13.74 -13.21 -8.11
CA CYS A 25 -13.83 -14.67 -8.22
C CYS A 25 -15.23 -15.05 -8.68
N ARG A 26 -16.03 -15.68 -7.81
CA ARG A 26 -17.48 -15.88 -8.04
C ARG A 26 -18.30 -14.61 -7.78
N TRP A 27 -17.81 -13.78 -6.87
CA TRP A 27 -18.37 -12.47 -6.51
C TRP A 27 -17.24 -11.45 -6.47
N THR A 28 -17.58 -10.18 -6.69
CA THR A 28 -16.64 -9.08 -6.60
C THR A 28 -16.50 -8.66 -5.14
N LYS A 29 -15.27 -8.75 -4.61
CA LYS A 29 -14.95 -8.26 -3.27
C LYS A 29 -14.00 -7.08 -3.33
N THR A 30 -14.45 -5.96 -2.77
CA THR A 30 -13.61 -4.77 -2.57
C THR A 30 -13.00 -4.82 -1.18
N TYR A 31 -11.71 -4.52 -1.08
CA TYR A 31 -10.97 -4.47 0.19
C TYR A 31 -9.79 -3.51 0.07
N THR A 32 -9.27 -3.07 1.22
CA THR A 32 -8.12 -2.18 1.29
C THR A 32 -6.90 -2.92 1.80
N MET A 33 -5.72 -2.56 1.30
CA MET A 33 -4.43 -3.05 1.81
C MET A 33 -3.57 -1.87 2.25
N PRO A 34 -2.90 -1.93 3.42
CA PRO A 34 -1.97 -0.89 3.84
C PRO A 34 -0.80 -0.78 2.85
N CYS A 35 -0.39 0.45 2.51
CA CYS A 35 0.71 0.68 1.59
C CYS A 35 1.50 1.97 1.85
N HIS A 36 2.76 1.97 1.46
CA HIS A 36 3.61 3.16 1.33
C HIS A 36 3.73 3.57 -0.13
N VAL A 37 3.63 4.87 -0.40
CA VAL A 37 3.95 5.43 -1.72
C VAL A 37 5.46 5.61 -1.79
N LEU A 38 6.10 4.95 -2.77
CA LEU A 38 7.55 5.02 -2.96
C LEU A 38 7.93 6.11 -3.95
N ASN A 39 7.24 6.18 -5.09
CA ASN A 39 7.50 7.18 -6.11
C ASN A 39 6.27 7.40 -7.01
N ALA A 40 6.14 8.61 -7.54
CA ALA A 40 5.25 8.90 -8.65
C ALA A 40 5.95 8.59 -9.98
N MET A 41 5.28 7.85 -10.85
CA MET A 41 5.77 7.51 -12.17
C MET A 41 5.35 8.59 -13.18
N PRO A 42 6.12 8.80 -14.27
CA PRO A 42 5.79 9.80 -15.29
C PRO A 42 4.46 9.55 -16.01
N ASP A 43 3.96 8.31 -16.00
CA ASP A 43 2.68 7.90 -16.58
C ASP A 43 1.47 8.20 -15.68
N GLY A 44 1.67 8.85 -14.54
CA GLY A 44 0.63 9.17 -13.55
C GLY A 44 0.30 8.02 -12.60
N ARG A 45 1.00 6.88 -12.68
CA ARG A 45 0.88 5.79 -11.71
C ARG A 45 1.75 6.05 -10.49
N LEU A 46 1.40 5.44 -9.36
CA LEU A 46 2.19 5.40 -8.15
C LEU A 46 2.85 4.03 -8.03
N LYS A 47 4.16 4.04 -7.78
CA LYS A 47 4.89 2.87 -7.28
C LYS A 47 4.64 2.79 -5.78
N VAL A 48 3.98 1.73 -5.33
CA VAL A 48 3.59 1.55 -3.93
C VAL A 48 4.16 0.24 -3.38
N LEU A 49 4.59 0.25 -2.13
CA LEU A 49 4.89 -0.95 -1.34
C LEU A 49 3.65 -1.33 -0.55
N VAL A 50 3.05 -2.48 -0.87
CA VAL A 50 1.82 -2.96 -0.22
C VAL A 50 2.17 -4.08 0.74
N PHE A 51 1.48 -4.10 1.89
CA PHE A 51 1.58 -5.19 2.86
C PHE A 51 0.33 -6.07 2.85
N GLY A 52 0.51 -7.37 3.02
CA GLY A 52 -0.57 -8.35 2.94
C GLY A 52 -0.58 -9.12 1.63
N ASP A 53 -1.47 -10.10 1.56
CA ASP A 53 -1.79 -10.81 0.33
C ASP A 53 -3.31 -10.94 0.17
N ARG A 54 -3.85 -10.18 -0.79
CA ARG A 54 -5.29 -10.06 -1.06
C ARG A 54 -6.08 -9.75 0.23
N TYR A 55 -7.22 -10.41 0.43
CA TYR A 55 -8.07 -10.30 1.63
C TYR A 55 -7.79 -11.44 2.63
N TRP A 56 -6.53 -11.82 2.83
CA TRP A 56 -6.14 -12.84 3.81
C TRP A 56 -5.59 -12.18 5.06
N LYS A 57 -6.09 -12.56 6.24
CA LYS A 57 -5.59 -12.08 7.53
C LYS A 57 -4.27 -12.78 7.88
N GLY A 58 -3.40 -12.12 8.66
CA GLY A 58 -2.15 -12.73 9.16
C GLY A 58 -1.02 -12.73 8.12
N ARG A 59 -1.19 -12.02 7.00
CA ARG A 59 -0.19 -11.92 5.93
C ARG A 59 0.47 -10.55 5.86
N GLU A 60 0.37 -9.74 6.91
CA GLU A 60 0.87 -8.37 6.99
C GLU A 60 2.41 -8.29 6.86
N HIS A 61 3.11 -9.39 7.11
CA HIS A 61 4.55 -9.54 6.88
C HIS A 61 4.93 -9.64 5.39
N VAL A 62 3.99 -10.01 4.52
CA VAL A 62 4.23 -10.14 3.08
C VAL A 62 4.26 -8.75 2.46
N GLN A 63 5.35 -8.44 1.78
CA GLN A 63 5.56 -7.16 1.11
C GLN A 63 5.58 -7.35 -0.41
N ARG A 64 4.92 -6.45 -1.16
CA ARG A 64 4.96 -6.48 -2.62
C ARG A 64 4.89 -5.08 -3.21
N VAL A 65 5.79 -4.81 -4.15
CA VAL A 65 5.74 -3.58 -4.96
C VAL A 65 4.67 -3.71 -6.03
N ARG A 66 3.83 -2.69 -6.17
CA ARG A 66 2.82 -2.58 -7.22
C ARG A 66 2.88 -1.20 -7.88
N TYR A 67 2.40 -1.13 -9.11
CA TYR A 67 2.22 0.10 -9.86
C TYR A 67 0.72 0.28 -10.04
N VAL A 68 0.18 1.35 -9.48
CA VAL A 68 -1.28 1.56 -9.36
C VAL A 68 -1.64 2.98 -9.73
N GLU A 69 -2.85 3.20 -10.22
CA GLU A 69 -3.36 4.56 -10.45
C GLU A 69 -3.48 5.33 -9.13
N ALA A 70 -3.11 6.61 -9.14
CA ALA A 70 -3.12 7.45 -7.95
C ALA A 70 -4.49 7.51 -7.25
N GLY A 71 -5.58 7.54 -8.02
CA GLY A 71 -6.95 7.56 -7.50
C GLY A 71 -7.38 6.31 -6.73
N ARG A 72 -6.58 5.23 -6.74
CA ARG A 72 -6.84 4.02 -5.96
C ARG A 72 -6.16 4.01 -4.59
N VAL A 73 -5.32 4.99 -4.31
CA VAL A 73 -4.58 5.13 -3.05
C VAL A 73 -5.26 6.24 -2.24
N VAL A 74 -5.69 5.91 -1.03
CA VAL A 74 -6.33 6.85 -0.11
C VAL A 74 -5.46 7.04 1.13
N ALA A 75 -5.36 8.27 1.61
CA ALA A 75 -4.70 8.55 2.89
C ALA A 75 -5.53 7.98 4.05
N VAL A 76 -4.85 7.48 5.07
CA VAL A 76 -5.48 7.13 6.35
C VAL A 76 -5.42 8.38 7.23
N GLU A 77 -6.58 8.94 7.58
CA GLU A 77 -6.71 10.03 8.56
C GLU A 77 -6.34 9.56 9.98
#